data_AF-A0A816C3H9-F1
#
_entry.id   AF-A0A816C3H9-F1
#
_cell.length_a   1.000
_cell.length_b   1.000
_cell.length_c   1.000
_cell.angle_alpha   90.00
_cell.angle_beta   90.00
_cell.angle_gamma   90.00
#
_symmetry.space_group_name_H-M   'P 1'
#
loop_
_entity.id
_entity.type
_entity.pdbx_description
1 polymer ?
#
loop_
_entity_poly.entity_id
_entity_poly.type
_entity_poly.pdbx_seq_one_letter_code
_entity_poly.pdbx_strand_id
1 'polypeptide(L)'
;MFIFGEWYMGNFDNPLLNEALRFSNQSGISQLNFLLNRALRDVFIYNHSFHELNSVINRLSKDYEHAGHNMVTFIDNHDMARFLTENNDRQALHQALVFLFAQRGTPCVYYGLEQYLHEDMNGGSDPWNRPMMPRGGFDRKSEAFQLIKRLAQLKQTLPALKWGDYRAIHVSDDVLVYER
;
A
#
# COMPACT_ATOMS: atom_id res chain seq x y z
N MET A 1 -5.30 1.49 -22.73
CA MET A 1 -4.49 0.58 -21.89
C MET A 1 -3.98 1.38 -20.70
N PHE A 2 -4.00 0.83 -19.49
CA PHE A 2 -3.38 1.45 -18.32
C PHE A 2 -1.91 1.02 -18.26
N ILE A 3 -0.98 1.96 -18.05
CA ILE A 3 0.46 1.71 -18.04
C ILE A 3 1.04 2.33 -16.77
N PHE A 4 1.81 1.55 -16.03
CA PHE A 4 2.57 2.02 -14.88
C PHE A 4 3.96 1.38 -14.85
N GLY A 5 4.91 2.06 -14.22
CA GLY A 5 6.28 1.59 -14.03
C GLY A 5 6.64 1.39 -12.56
N GLU A 6 7.75 0.69 -12.36
CA GLU A 6 8.40 0.55 -11.06
C GLU A 6 9.60 1.50 -11.00
N TRP A 7 9.46 2.59 -10.25
CA TRP A 7 10.58 3.47 -9.91
C TRP A 7 10.75 3.41 -8.40
N TYR A 8 11.69 2.58 -7.95
CA TYR A 8 11.95 2.42 -6.52
C TYR A 8 12.31 3.76 -5.87
N MET A 9 11.57 4.14 -4.84
CA MET A 9 11.75 5.39 -4.11
C MET A 9 11.80 5.13 -2.61
N GLY A 10 13.00 5.14 -2.03
CA GLY A 10 13.18 4.84 -0.63
C GLY A 10 12.54 5.88 0.30
N ASN A 11 12.76 7.18 0.07
CA ASN A 11 12.24 8.24 0.93
C ASN A 11 12.16 9.55 0.15
N PHE A 12 11.69 10.60 0.82
CA PHE A 12 11.58 11.94 0.24
C PHE A 12 12.90 12.70 0.10
N ASP A 13 14.00 12.20 0.67
CA ASP A 13 15.34 12.80 0.57
C ASP A 13 16.13 12.26 -0.63
N ASN A 14 15.54 11.34 -1.39
CA ASN A 14 16.16 10.78 -2.58
C ASN A 14 16.44 11.88 -3.60
N PRO A 15 17.69 12.01 -4.11
CA PRO A 15 18.05 13.05 -5.06
C PRO A 15 17.27 12.97 -6.38
N LEU A 16 16.68 11.81 -6.70
CA LEU A 16 15.87 11.56 -7.91
C LEU A 16 14.37 11.77 -7.71
N LEU A 17 13.93 12.28 -6.55
CA LEU A 17 12.50 12.49 -6.27
C LEU A 17 11.85 13.39 -7.33
N ASN A 18 12.50 14.49 -7.69
CA ASN A 18 11.95 15.44 -8.65
C ASN A 18 11.78 14.83 -10.05
N GLU A 19 12.72 13.97 -10.45
CA GLU A 19 12.69 13.24 -11.71
C GLU A 19 11.56 12.21 -11.73
N ALA A 20 11.36 11.48 -10.63
CA ALA A 20 10.26 10.52 -10.51
C ALA A 20 8.88 11.22 -10.51
N LEU A 21 8.76 12.36 -9.83
CA LEU A 21 7.54 13.20 -9.86
C LEU A 21 7.27 13.73 -11.26
N ARG A 22 8.28 14.29 -11.94
CA ARG A 22 8.17 14.77 -13.33
C ARG A 22 7.75 13.63 -14.26
N PHE A 23 8.36 12.45 -14.13
CA PHE A 23 7.99 11.28 -14.91
C PHE A 23 6.50 10.95 -14.74
N SER A 24 6.03 10.81 -13.50
CA SER A 24 4.63 10.46 -13.23
C SER A 24 3.63 11.53 -13.70
N ASN A 25 3.99 12.81 -13.55
CA ASN A 25 3.09 13.91 -13.88
C ASN A 25 3.09 14.25 -15.39
N GLN A 26 4.14 13.90 -16.15
CA GLN A 26 4.31 14.38 -17.53
C GLN A 26 4.41 13.27 -18.60
N SER A 27 4.84 12.05 -18.25
CA SER A 27 5.05 10.99 -19.25
C SER A 27 3.76 10.32 -19.74
N GLY A 28 2.65 10.46 -18.99
CA GLY A 28 1.44 9.67 -19.18
C GLY A 28 1.54 8.24 -18.62
N ILE A 29 2.66 7.89 -17.97
CA ILE A 29 2.89 6.59 -17.32
C ILE A 29 2.82 6.78 -15.80
N SER A 30 2.01 5.95 -15.13
CA SER A 30 1.87 5.98 -13.68
C SER A 30 3.01 5.23 -12.98
N GLN A 31 3.07 5.25 -11.66
CA GLN A 31 4.11 4.55 -10.91
C GLN A 31 3.57 3.76 -9.72
N LEU A 32 4.34 2.75 -9.32
CA LEU A 32 4.25 2.17 -7.98
C LEU A 32 4.53 3.23 -6.92
N ASN A 33 3.66 3.34 -5.92
CA ASN A 33 3.75 4.34 -4.86
C ASN A 33 4.60 3.85 -3.67
N PHE A 34 5.92 3.80 -3.86
CA PHE A 34 6.86 3.38 -2.82
C PHE A 34 6.85 4.28 -1.58
N LEU A 35 6.60 5.58 -1.75
CA LEU A 35 6.54 6.53 -0.63
C LEU A 35 5.36 6.24 0.30
N LEU A 36 4.18 5.94 -0.25
CA LEU A 36 3.05 5.48 0.55
C LEU A 36 3.27 4.08 1.11
N ASN A 37 3.82 3.16 0.31
CA ASN A 37 4.17 1.80 0.77
C ASN A 37 5.03 1.86 2.04
N ARG A 38 6.11 2.64 2.01
CA ARG A 38 7.00 2.80 3.16
C ARG A 38 6.27 3.36 4.37
N ALA A 39 5.51 4.44 4.21
CA ALA A 39 4.77 5.03 5.33
C ALA A 39 3.75 4.07 5.96
N LEU A 40 3.09 3.24 5.15
CA LEU A 40 2.20 2.20 5.65
C LEU A 40 2.97 1.12 6.43
N ARG A 41 4.13 0.69 5.92
CA ARG A 41 4.98 -0.28 6.63
C ARG A 41 5.55 0.31 7.92
N ASP A 42 6.04 1.54 7.90
CA ASP A 42 6.56 2.23 9.08
C ASP A 42 5.51 2.26 10.21
N VAL A 43 4.26 2.58 9.90
CA VAL A 43 3.17 2.57 10.89
C VAL A 43 2.76 1.15 11.29
N PHE A 44 2.41 0.29 10.35
CA PHE A 44 1.77 -1.00 10.66
C PHE A 44 2.74 -2.15 10.96
N ILE A 45 4.02 -2.03 10.61
CA ILE A 45 5.06 -3.03 10.92
C ILE A 45 5.93 -2.54 12.07
N TYR A 46 6.33 -1.26 12.04
CA TYR A 46 7.32 -0.72 12.97
C TYR A 46 6.75 0.20 14.05
N ASN A 47 5.41 0.33 14.14
CA ASN A 47 4.70 1.14 15.13
C ASN A 47 5.10 2.63 15.13
N HIS A 48 5.38 3.18 13.96
CA HIS A 48 5.54 4.63 13.81
C HIS A 48 4.20 5.35 14.00
N SER A 49 4.30 6.64 14.35
CA SER A 49 3.13 7.48 14.62
C SER A 49 2.28 7.72 13.37
N PHE A 50 0.95 7.72 13.53
CA PHE A 50 0.04 8.14 12.46
C PHE A 50 0.23 9.61 12.02
N HIS A 51 0.91 10.45 12.81
CA HIS A 51 1.35 11.77 12.35
C HIS A 51 2.26 11.66 11.12
N GLU A 52 3.15 10.65 11.08
CA GLU A 52 4.05 10.42 9.96
C GLU A 52 3.28 10.00 8.70
N LEU A 53 2.40 9.00 8.82
CA LEU A 53 1.57 8.56 7.70
C LEU A 53 0.68 9.69 7.16
N ASN A 54 0.06 10.47 8.03
CA ASN A 54 -0.73 11.64 7.63
C ASN A 54 0.13 12.68 6.90
N SER A 55 1.37 12.93 7.35
CA SER A 55 2.29 13.86 6.68
C SER A 55 2.65 13.41 5.27
N VAL A 56 2.91 12.10 5.10
CA VAL A 56 3.24 11.48 3.81
C VAL A 56 2.05 11.58 2.87
N ILE A 57 0.83 11.23 3.31
CA ILE A 57 -0.38 11.32 2.49
C ILE A 57 -0.59 12.76 2.00
N ASN A 58 -0.50 13.74 2.90
CA ASN A 58 -0.68 15.16 2.57
C ASN A 58 0.38 15.66 1.59
N ARG A 59 1.64 15.25 1.76
CA ARG A 59 2.71 15.61 0.83
C ARG A 59 2.48 15.00 -0.55
N LEU A 60 2.19 13.70 -0.61
CA LEU A 60 1.89 13.04 -1.87
C LEU A 60 0.68 13.67 -2.58
N SER A 61 -0.33 14.17 -1.84
CA SER A 61 -1.50 14.84 -2.42
C SER A 61 -1.14 16.16 -3.10
N LYS A 62 -0.04 16.80 -2.69
CA LYS A 62 0.49 18.02 -3.32
C LYS A 62 1.44 17.70 -4.46
N ASP A 63 2.33 16.72 -4.26
CA ASP A 63 3.40 16.38 -5.20
C ASP A 63 2.87 15.68 -6.47
N TYR A 64 1.82 14.87 -6.32
CA TYR A 64 1.13 14.19 -7.42
C TYR A 64 -0.21 14.86 -7.66
N GLU A 65 -0.27 15.78 -8.64
CA GLU A 65 -1.49 16.47 -9.07
C GLU A 65 -2.52 15.46 -9.65
N HIS A 66 -2.64 15.37 -10.96
CA HIS A 66 -3.55 14.44 -11.62
C HIS A 66 -3.06 12.99 -11.59
N ALA A 67 -1.75 12.78 -11.47
CA ALA A 67 -1.15 11.44 -11.44
C ALA A 67 -1.53 10.66 -10.16
N GLY A 68 -1.90 11.35 -9.08
CA GLY A 68 -2.16 10.74 -7.77
C GLY A 68 -3.25 9.66 -7.79
N HIS A 69 -4.29 9.82 -8.61
CA HIS A 69 -5.36 8.82 -8.76
C HIS A 69 -4.93 7.59 -9.55
N ASN A 70 -3.86 7.71 -10.35
CA ASN A 70 -3.37 6.64 -11.21
C ASN A 70 -2.19 5.88 -10.57
N MET A 71 -1.69 6.33 -9.43
CA MET A 71 -0.65 5.63 -8.69
C MET A 71 -1.11 4.23 -8.26
N VAL A 72 -0.21 3.25 -8.37
CA VAL A 72 -0.45 1.89 -7.92
C VAL A 72 0.08 1.74 -6.51
N THR A 73 -0.81 1.51 -5.54
CA THR A 73 -0.48 1.42 -4.11
C THR A 73 -0.33 -0.05 -3.70
N PHE A 74 0.52 -0.34 -2.72
CA PHE A 74 0.78 -1.70 -2.26
C PHE A 74 1.43 -1.67 -0.87
N ILE A 75 1.37 -2.79 -0.13
CA ILE A 75 2.00 -2.93 1.21
C ILE A 75 3.19 -3.88 1.22
N ASP A 76 3.24 -4.82 0.27
CA ASP A 76 4.40 -5.63 -0.06
C ASP A 76 4.40 -5.96 -1.55
N ASN A 77 5.54 -6.45 -2.05
CA ASN A 77 5.70 -6.94 -3.41
C ASN A 77 6.84 -7.97 -3.47
N HIS A 78 7.23 -8.33 -4.70
CA HIS A 78 8.28 -9.31 -4.98
C HIS A 78 9.72 -8.87 -4.69
N ASP A 79 9.97 -7.62 -4.32
CA ASP A 79 11.31 -7.04 -4.09
C ASP A 79 11.49 -6.53 -2.65
N MET A 80 10.57 -6.90 -1.75
CA MET A 80 10.67 -6.67 -0.32
C MET A 80 10.16 -7.88 0.46
N ALA A 81 10.55 -7.99 1.74
CA ALA A 81 10.01 -9.04 2.59
C ALA A 81 8.49 -8.89 2.72
N ARG A 82 7.81 -10.05 2.80
CA ARG A 82 6.37 -10.15 3.02
C ARG A 82 6.00 -9.37 4.28
N PHE A 83 4.83 -8.73 4.27
CA PHE A 83 4.36 -7.96 5.43
C PHE A 83 4.43 -8.79 6.73
N LEU A 84 3.96 -10.04 6.68
CA LEU A 84 3.93 -10.95 7.84
C LEU A 84 5.29 -11.54 8.23
N THR A 85 6.28 -11.50 7.36
CA THR A 85 7.65 -11.88 7.74
C THR A 85 8.27 -10.80 8.63
N GLU A 86 8.01 -9.53 8.34
CA GLU A 86 8.55 -8.43 9.14
C GLU A 86 7.72 -8.14 10.39
N ASN A 87 6.38 -8.27 10.32
CA ASN A 87 5.50 -8.19 11.48
C ASN A 87 4.41 -9.25 11.37
N ASN A 88 4.52 -10.32 12.15
CA ASN A 88 3.55 -11.42 12.20
C ASN A 88 2.29 -11.06 13.01
N ASP A 89 1.72 -9.89 12.75
CA ASP A 89 0.47 -9.41 13.29
C ASP A 89 -0.58 -9.29 12.17
N ARG A 90 -1.57 -10.19 12.23
CA ARG A 90 -2.67 -10.21 11.26
C ARG A 90 -3.60 -9.01 11.41
N GLN A 91 -3.76 -8.46 12.61
CA GLN A 91 -4.58 -7.27 12.82
C GLN A 91 -3.93 -6.06 12.15
N ALA A 92 -2.61 -5.88 12.33
CA ALA A 92 -1.86 -4.85 11.65
C ALA A 92 -1.94 -5.00 10.11
N LEU A 93 -1.82 -6.22 9.59
CA LEU A 93 -2.04 -6.50 8.16
C LEU A 93 -3.44 -6.09 7.71
N HIS A 94 -4.49 -6.41 8.48
CA HIS A 94 -5.87 -6.07 8.12
C HIS A 94 -6.08 -4.55 8.13
N GLN A 95 -5.51 -3.83 9.10
CA GLN A 95 -5.53 -2.36 9.14
C GLN A 95 -4.81 -1.75 7.93
N ALA A 96 -3.63 -2.27 7.59
CA ALA A 96 -2.88 -1.86 6.41
C ALA A 96 -3.68 -2.09 5.11
N LEU A 97 -4.40 -3.22 5.00
CA LEU A 97 -5.32 -3.49 3.89
C LEU A 97 -6.48 -2.50 3.82
N VAL A 98 -7.10 -2.17 4.97
CA VAL A 98 -8.18 -1.16 5.02
C VAL A 98 -7.65 0.18 4.49
N PHE A 99 -6.49 0.63 4.96
CA PHE A 99 -5.85 1.85 4.44
C PHE A 99 -5.54 1.76 2.95
N LEU A 100 -4.95 0.66 2.49
CA LEU A 100 -4.58 0.45 1.09
C LEU A 100 -5.78 0.62 0.14
N PHE A 101 -6.93 0.04 0.48
CA PHE A 101 -8.15 0.13 -0.34
C PHE A 101 -8.89 1.46 -0.15
N ALA A 102 -8.84 2.03 1.05
CA ALA A 102 -9.48 3.29 1.38
C ALA A 102 -8.62 4.52 1.08
N GLN A 103 -7.48 4.37 0.39
CA GLN A 103 -6.63 5.48 -0.07
C GLN A 103 -6.78 5.71 -1.58
N ARG A 104 -6.41 6.90 -2.06
CA ARG A 104 -6.42 7.22 -3.50
C ARG A 104 -5.42 6.34 -4.25
N GLY A 105 -5.65 6.16 -5.55
CA GLY A 105 -4.87 5.24 -6.37
C GLY A 105 -5.53 3.87 -6.52
N THR A 106 -4.80 2.95 -7.16
CA THR A 106 -5.23 1.59 -7.45
C THR A 106 -4.47 0.60 -6.56
N PRO A 107 -5.14 -0.10 -5.62
CA PRO A 107 -4.48 -1.05 -4.75
C PRO A 107 -4.03 -2.29 -5.52
N CYS A 108 -2.78 -2.68 -5.33
CA CYS A 108 -2.16 -3.91 -5.79
C CYS A 108 -1.85 -4.78 -4.57
N VAL A 109 -2.39 -6.01 -4.58
CA VAL A 109 -2.20 -6.99 -3.51
C VAL A 109 -1.31 -8.10 -4.04
N TYR A 110 -0.21 -8.39 -3.33
CA TYR A 110 0.71 -9.44 -3.73
C TYR A 110 0.11 -10.82 -3.47
N TYR A 111 0.36 -11.78 -4.37
CA TYR A 111 -0.35 -13.07 -4.35
C TYR A 111 -0.17 -13.80 -3.02
N GLY A 112 -1.24 -14.39 -2.51
CA GLY A 112 -1.21 -15.18 -1.29
C GLY A 112 -1.19 -14.38 0.00
N LEU A 113 -1.13 -13.05 -0.06
CA LEU A 113 -1.32 -12.18 1.12
C LEU A 113 -2.65 -12.48 1.81
N GLU A 114 -3.70 -12.70 1.03
CA GLU A 114 -5.03 -13.07 1.52
C GLU A 114 -5.09 -14.46 2.17
N GLN A 115 -4.04 -15.27 2.00
CA GLN A 115 -3.85 -16.56 2.66
C GLN A 115 -2.77 -16.51 3.74
N TYR A 116 -2.30 -15.30 4.09
CA TYR A 116 -1.21 -15.08 5.05
C TYR A 116 0.10 -15.78 4.63
N LEU A 117 0.37 -15.88 3.32
CA LEU A 117 1.57 -16.52 2.80
C LEU A 117 2.83 -15.70 3.15
N HIS A 118 3.76 -16.33 3.86
CA HIS A 118 5.07 -15.79 4.20
C HIS A 118 6.07 -16.95 4.41
N GLU A 119 7.35 -16.68 4.17
CA GLU A 119 8.45 -17.60 4.48
C GLU A 119 9.61 -16.78 5.06
N ASP A 120 9.96 -17.08 6.31
CA ASP A 120 10.80 -16.19 7.13
C ASP A 120 12.30 -16.50 7.03
N MET A 121 12.65 -17.47 6.18
CA MET A 121 14.04 -17.81 5.92
C MET A 121 14.79 -16.58 5.38
N ASN A 122 15.98 -16.32 5.93
CA ASN A 122 16.79 -15.14 5.61
C ASN A 122 16.01 -13.81 5.64
N GLY A 123 15.09 -13.68 6.61
CA GLY A 123 14.27 -12.47 6.78
C GLY A 123 13.25 -12.24 5.66
N GLY A 124 12.91 -13.26 4.87
CA GLY A 124 11.91 -13.17 3.79
C GLY A 124 12.36 -12.39 2.57
N SER A 125 13.66 -12.09 2.45
CA SER A 125 14.25 -11.51 1.24
C SER A 125 14.10 -12.43 0.03
N ASP A 126 14.22 -11.90 -1.20
CA ASP A 126 14.25 -12.71 -2.43
C ASP A 126 15.25 -13.88 -2.29
N PRO A 127 14.85 -15.15 -2.53
CA PRO A 127 13.58 -15.63 -3.12
C PRO A 127 12.48 -16.05 -2.13
N TRP A 128 12.69 -15.88 -0.84
CA TRP A 128 11.78 -16.33 0.21
C TRP A 128 10.47 -15.54 0.27
N ASN A 129 10.39 -14.36 -0.36
CA ASN A 129 9.13 -13.66 -0.60
C ASN A 129 8.33 -14.22 -1.80
N ARG A 130 8.88 -15.16 -2.59
CA ARG A 130 8.26 -15.76 -3.78
C ARG A 130 7.94 -17.26 -3.60
N PRO A 131 7.42 -17.73 -2.44
CA PRO A 131 7.16 -19.15 -2.25
C PRO A 131 5.98 -19.59 -3.12
N MET A 132 5.97 -20.86 -3.50
CA MET A 132 4.83 -21.44 -4.20
C MET A 132 3.56 -21.30 -3.36
N MET A 133 2.43 -20.98 -3.99
CA MET A 133 1.15 -21.03 -3.30
C MET A 133 0.92 -22.45 -2.77
N PRO A 134 0.72 -22.65 -1.45
CA PRO A 134 0.67 -23.99 -0.89
C PRO A 134 -0.55 -24.75 -1.43
N ARG A 135 -0.46 -26.08 -1.43
CA ARG A 135 -1.63 -26.93 -1.70
C ARG A 135 -2.68 -26.67 -0.61
N GLY A 136 -3.86 -26.18 -1.02
CA GLY A 136 -4.89 -25.70 -0.09
C GLY A 136 -4.85 -24.20 0.20
N GLY A 137 -3.86 -23.46 -0.32
CA GLY A 137 -3.74 -22.00 -0.25
C GLY A 137 -4.71 -21.27 -1.18
N PHE A 138 -5.96 -21.71 -1.26
CA PHE A 138 -7.01 -21.03 -2.02
C PHE A 138 -8.28 -20.92 -1.18
N ASP A 139 -8.11 -20.81 0.14
CA ASP A 139 -9.23 -20.75 1.06
C ASP A 139 -9.93 -19.38 0.96
N ARG A 140 -11.10 -19.40 0.34
CA ARG A 140 -11.96 -18.22 0.21
C ARG A 140 -12.60 -17.81 1.53
N LYS A 141 -12.43 -18.57 2.62
CA LYS A 141 -12.98 -18.26 3.95
C LYS A 141 -11.99 -17.54 4.87
N SER A 142 -10.72 -17.38 4.47
CA SER A 142 -9.77 -16.62 5.27
C SER A 142 -10.29 -15.19 5.52
N GLU A 143 -9.97 -14.63 6.69
CA GLU A 143 -10.46 -13.31 7.05
C GLU A 143 -9.93 -12.24 6.10
N ALA A 144 -8.65 -12.34 5.69
CA ALA A 144 -8.05 -11.43 4.72
C ALA A 144 -8.71 -11.55 3.33
N PHE A 145 -9.08 -12.74 2.87
CA PHE A 145 -9.83 -12.89 1.61
C PHE A 145 -11.19 -12.20 1.69
N GLN A 146 -11.95 -12.42 2.78
CA GLN A 146 -13.26 -11.80 2.97
C GLN A 146 -13.15 -10.27 3.11
N LEU A 147 -12.12 -9.79 3.80
CA LEU A 147 -11.82 -8.38 3.95
C LEU A 147 -11.51 -7.73 2.59
N ILE A 148 -10.56 -8.29 1.83
CA ILE A 148 -10.20 -7.79 0.49
C ILE A 148 -11.41 -7.80 -0.44
N LYS A 149 -12.22 -8.87 -0.42
CA LYS A 149 -13.47 -8.95 -1.20
C LYS A 149 -14.41 -7.78 -0.88
N ARG A 150 -14.64 -7.51 0.41
CA ARG A 150 -15.51 -6.41 0.86
C ARG A 150 -14.93 -5.04 0.50
N LEU A 151 -13.64 -4.83 0.73
CA LEU A 151 -12.95 -3.57 0.44
C LEU A 151 -12.91 -3.27 -1.07
N ALA A 152 -12.67 -4.29 -1.90
CA ALA A 152 -12.74 -4.17 -3.36
C ALA A 152 -14.14 -3.77 -3.82
N GLN A 153 -15.19 -4.38 -3.25
CA GLN A 153 -16.57 -4.00 -3.56
C GLN A 153 -16.89 -2.58 -3.12
N LEU A 154 -16.45 -2.14 -1.94
CA LEU A 154 -16.61 -0.76 -1.47
C LEU A 154 -15.91 0.22 -2.40
N LYS A 155 -14.65 -0.02 -2.75
CA LYS A 155 -13.90 0.85 -3.67
C LYS A 155 -14.56 0.89 -5.05
N GLN A 156 -15.14 -0.20 -5.52
CA GLN A 156 -15.87 -0.23 -6.80
C GLN A 156 -17.19 0.55 -6.77
N THR A 157 -17.86 0.62 -5.62
CA THR A 157 -19.22 1.18 -5.52
C THR A 157 -19.25 2.61 -4.99
N LEU A 158 -18.28 3.01 -4.17
CA LEU A 158 -18.22 4.34 -3.55
C LEU A 158 -17.28 5.27 -4.34
N PRO A 159 -17.80 6.32 -5.02
CA PRO A 159 -16.95 7.26 -5.76
C PRO A 159 -15.88 7.94 -4.90
N ALA A 160 -16.19 8.23 -3.64
CA ALA A 160 -15.25 8.81 -2.67
C ALA A 160 -13.95 7.99 -2.55
N LEU A 161 -14.03 6.66 -2.50
CA LEU A 161 -12.84 5.80 -2.39
C LEU A 161 -12.01 5.74 -3.68
N LYS A 162 -12.58 6.13 -4.83
CA LYS A 162 -11.88 6.21 -6.12
C LYS A 162 -11.26 7.58 -6.35
N TRP A 163 -12.06 8.63 -6.17
CA TRP A 163 -11.77 9.98 -6.65
C TRP A 163 -11.79 11.05 -5.57
N GLY A 164 -12.28 10.72 -4.37
CA GLY A 164 -12.48 11.68 -3.32
C GLY A 164 -11.18 12.11 -2.64
N ASP A 165 -11.19 13.36 -2.17
CA ASP A 165 -10.06 14.03 -1.54
C ASP A 165 -9.79 13.44 -0.15
N TYR A 166 -8.53 13.47 0.27
CA TYR A 166 -8.17 13.05 1.61
C TYR A 166 -8.31 14.22 2.60
N ARG A 167 -9.04 14.02 3.70
CA ARG A 167 -9.13 14.99 4.80
C ARG A 167 -9.01 14.29 6.15
N ALA A 168 -7.92 14.54 6.88
CA ALA A 168 -7.79 14.09 8.26
C ALA A 168 -8.81 14.79 9.17
N ILE A 169 -9.51 14.01 10.00
CA ILE A 169 -10.47 14.46 11.01
C ILE A 169 -9.84 14.37 12.41
N HIS A 170 -9.07 13.32 12.67
CA HIS A 170 -8.32 13.14 13.90
C HIS A 170 -7.00 12.44 13.62
N VAL A 171 -5.93 12.91 14.26
CA VAL A 171 -4.59 12.31 14.18
C VAL A 171 -3.98 12.33 15.58
N SER A 172 -3.59 11.16 16.08
CA SER A 172 -2.74 10.96 17.25
C SER A 172 -1.62 9.99 16.88
N ASP A 173 -0.84 9.53 17.86
CA ASP A 173 0.19 8.51 17.58
C ASP A 173 -0.41 7.18 17.12
N ASP A 174 -1.50 6.73 17.75
CA ASP A 174 -2.08 5.40 17.50
C ASP A 174 -3.45 5.42 16.77
N VAL A 175 -3.97 6.59 16.41
CA VAL A 175 -5.30 6.72 15.78
C VAL A 175 -5.27 7.73 14.65
N LEU A 176 -5.75 7.29 13.47
CA LEU A 176 -6.02 8.15 12.33
C LEU A 176 -7.47 7.96 11.85
N VAL A 177 -8.25 9.04 11.91
CA VAL A 177 -9.59 9.12 11.33
C VAL A 177 -9.56 10.12 10.19
N TYR A 178 -10.01 9.71 9.01
CA TYR A 178 -10.03 10.56 7.83
C TYR A 178 -11.27 10.32 6.97
N GLU A 179 -11.59 11.32 6.17
CA GLU A 179 -12.61 11.27 5.14
C GLU A 179 -11.97 11.12 3.75
N ARG A 180 -12.74 10.52 2.86
CA ARG A 180 -12.49 10.39 1.44
C ARG A 180 -13.64 11.03 0.68
#